data_AF-A0A554JNS8-F1
#
_entry.id   AF-A0A554JNS8-F1
#
_cell.length_a   1.000
_cell.length_b   1.000
_cell.length_c   1.000
_cell.angle_alpha   90.00
_cell.angle_beta   90.00
_cell.angle_gamma   90.00
#
_symmetry.space_group_name_H-M   'P 1'
#
loop_
_entity.id
_entity.type
_entity.pdbx_description
1 polymer ?
#
loop_
_entity_poly.entity_id
_entity_poly.type
_entity_poly.pdbx_seq_one_letter_code
_entity_poly.pdbx_strand_id
1 'polypeptide(L)'
;MLSFVIYLAIVSLAIIGRIYMTRRTVPSTTPTPLSTEPFYTRLNTWFWSWWPFPVDTTWLIVEWIGLLLLPLLFGEKGARVFSLRDFWWDIVTSFVGLSIIAGLTLYGYAKQSGSLPFRYKLAKIGLWIYAIVAVLVVFKGPISYGINTGGGIGAVIDRVKGGASTSLSAYGGKTTYQREVNDFWFGAGIPHEHAEKMVNIVKFETADFRQFKDDGAVFQGLIDPDDIGLHQINRRVNAERIKKLGFDVWTKQGDQRYNIYTPQGNMNVAFQFYKEREFQDWERTVKRME
;
A
#
# COMPACT_ATOMS: atom_id res chain seq x y z
N MET A 1 7.89 17.11 24.49
CA MET A 1 8.07 18.57 24.40
C MET A 1 9.53 18.98 24.42
N LEU A 2 10.34 18.56 25.40
CA LEU A 2 11.76 18.95 25.51
C LEU A 2 12.60 18.61 24.25
N SER A 3 12.41 17.43 23.66
CA SER A 3 13.15 17.01 22.46
C SER A 3 12.80 17.81 21.20
N PHE A 4 11.57 18.33 21.10
CA PHE A 4 11.13 19.18 19.99
C PHE A 4 11.72 20.59 20.09
N VAL A 5 11.83 21.11 21.32
CA VAL A 5 12.49 22.40 21.60
C VAL A 5 13.99 22.32 21.27
N ILE A 6 14.65 21.21 21.61
CA ILE A 6 16.06 20.97 21.27
C ILE A 6 16.26 20.90 19.75
N TYR A 7 15.38 20.21 19.03
CA TYR A 7 15.44 20.15 17.56
C TYR A 7 15.29 21.53 16.92
N LEU A 8 14.29 22.32 17.35
CA LEU A 8 14.10 23.68 16.85
C LEU A 8 15.29 24.59 17.14
N ALA A 9 15.94 24.42 18.30
CA ALA A 9 17.15 25.17 18.64
C ALA A 9 18.33 24.81 17.71
N ILE A 10 18.53 23.53 17.40
CA ILE A 10 19.59 23.06 16.49
C ILE A 10 19.34 23.58 15.06
N VAL A 11 18.10 23.47 14.56
CA VAL A 11 17.74 23.98 13.22
C VAL A 11 17.91 25.49 13.14
N SER A 12 17.52 26.23 14.18
CA SER A 12 17.67 27.69 14.23
C SER A 12 19.14 28.11 14.24
N LEU A 13 20.00 27.42 15.00
CA LEU A 13 21.44 27.66 15.02
C LEU A 13 22.09 27.36 13.67
N ALA A 14 21.66 26.31 12.97
CA ALA A 14 22.13 25.98 11.62
C ALA A 14 21.75 27.05 10.59
N ILE A 15 20.51 27.57 10.65
CA ILE A 15 20.03 28.65 9.79
C ILE A 15 20.83 29.95 10.06
N ILE A 16 21.04 30.30 11.33
CA ILE A 16 21.83 31.48 11.71
C ILE A 16 23.28 31.34 11.22
N GLY A 17 23.89 30.16 11.39
CA GLY A 17 25.23 29.85 10.88
C GLY A 17 25.34 30.04 9.37
N ARG A 18 24.33 29.56 8.62
CA ARG A 18 24.24 29.75 7.16
C ARG A 18 24.20 31.23 6.80
N ILE A 19 23.28 32.01 7.40
CA ILE A 19 23.13 33.45 7.11
C ILE A 19 24.42 34.22 7.43
N TYR A 20 25.10 33.87 8.53
CA TYR A 20 26.37 34.48 8.91
C TYR A 20 27.48 34.19 7.89
N MET A 21 27.56 32.95 7.40
CA MET A 21 28.57 32.52 6.43
C MET A 21 28.36 33.12 5.03
N THR A 22 27.12 33.21 4.55
CA THR A 22 26.82 33.82 3.24
C THR A 22 27.09 35.33 3.20
N ARG A 23 27.07 36.01 4.35
CA ARG A 23 27.39 37.46 4.43
C ARG A 23 28.88 37.76 4.39
N ARG A 24 29.77 36.78 4.60
CA ARG A 24 31.24 36.99 4.57
C ARG A 24 31.88 36.68 3.22
N THR A 25 31.15 36.10 2.25
CA THR A 25 31.68 35.80 0.91
C THR A 25 31.59 36.99 -0.05
N VAL A 26 31.91 38.20 0.42
CA VAL A 26 32.33 39.28 -0.48
C VAL A 26 33.85 39.24 -0.48
N PRO A 27 34.50 38.78 -1.56
CA PRO A 27 35.95 38.73 -1.60
C PRO A 27 36.50 40.15 -1.55
N SER A 28 37.19 40.48 -0.46
CA SER A 28 38.15 41.58 -0.44
C SER A 28 39.25 41.22 -1.43
N THR A 29 39.48 42.07 -2.44
CA THR A 29 40.48 41.87 -3.48
C THR A 29 41.92 42.07 -3.00
N THR A 30 42.13 42.31 -1.71
CA THR A 30 43.46 42.52 -1.14
C THR A 30 43.94 41.25 -0.43
N PRO A 31 45.00 40.57 -0.92
CA PRO A 31 45.53 39.37 -0.29
C PRO A 31 46.05 39.73 1.11
N THR A 32 45.42 39.17 2.14
CA THR A 32 45.86 39.35 3.53
C THR A 32 46.88 38.25 3.84
N PRO A 33 48.04 38.56 4.44
CA PRO A 33 49.05 37.55 4.74
C PRO A 33 48.50 36.47 5.69
N LEU A 34 48.77 35.19 5.35
CA LEU A 34 48.22 33.99 6.01
C LEU A 34 48.44 33.91 7.54
N SER A 35 49.32 34.73 8.11
CA SER A 35 49.72 34.64 9.53
C SER A 35 48.72 35.28 10.50
N THR A 36 47.71 36.02 10.03
CA THR A 36 46.72 36.69 10.90
C THR A 36 45.33 36.05 10.87
N GLU A 37 45.13 34.97 10.11
CA GLU A 37 43.82 34.33 10.06
C GLU A 37 43.47 33.63 11.40
N PRO A 38 42.25 33.90 11.94
CA PRO A 38 41.75 33.20 13.12
C PRO A 38 41.84 31.69 12.92
N PHE A 39 42.23 30.97 13.98
CA PHE A 39 42.40 29.51 13.97
C PHE A 39 41.20 28.77 13.35
N TYR A 40 39.98 29.23 13.62
CA TYR A 40 38.76 28.64 13.07
C TYR A 40 38.68 28.71 11.54
N THR A 41 39.15 29.79 10.91
CA THR A 41 39.16 29.92 9.44
C THR A 41 40.11 28.90 8.83
N ARG A 42 41.30 28.73 9.41
CA ARG A 42 42.29 27.74 8.96
C ARG A 42 41.79 26.31 9.13
N LEU A 43 41.15 26.02 10.27
CA LEU A 43 40.57 24.70 10.53
C LEU A 43 39.43 24.38 9.54
N ASN A 44 38.57 25.36 9.25
CA ASN A 44 37.46 25.20 8.30
C ASN A 44 38.00 24.96 6.88
N THR A 45 38.95 25.76 6.40
CA THR A 45 39.57 25.60 5.08
C THR A 45 40.28 24.25 4.94
N TRP A 46 41.00 23.82 5.98
CA TRP A 46 41.62 22.50 6.02
C TRP A 46 40.57 21.39 6.00
N PHE A 47 39.54 21.45 6.85
CA PHE A 47 38.49 20.42 6.89
C PHE A 47 37.82 20.23 5.52
N TRP A 48 37.48 21.34 4.83
CA TRP A 48 36.86 21.27 3.51
C TRP A 48 37.81 20.86 2.39
N SER A 49 39.13 20.99 2.55
CA SER A 49 40.08 20.53 1.52
C SER A 49 40.21 19.02 1.45
N TRP A 50 39.86 18.29 2.52
CA TRP A 50 39.81 16.82 2.54
C TRP A 50 38.45 16.25 2.15
N TRP A 51 37.43 17.11 2.02
CA TRP A 51 36.07 16.66 1.78
C TRP A 51 35.78 16.58 0.28
N PRO A 52 35.40 15.40 -0.25
CA PRO A 52 35.32 15.20 -1.70
C PRO A 52 34.08 15.83 -2.36
N PHE A 53 33.21 16.47 -1.57
CA PHE A 53 31.95 17.04 -2.06
C PHE A 53 31.91 18.57 -1.90
N PRO A 54 31.29 19.30 -2.83
CA PRO A 54 31.00 20.72 -2.65
C PRO A 54 30.24 20.96 -1.34
N VAL A 55 30.48 22.10 -0.70
CA VAL A 55 29.86 22.46 0.60
C VAL A 55 28.34 22.35 0.53
N ASP A 56 27.71 22.80 -0.56
CA ASP A 56 26.27 22.71 -0.77
C ASP A 56 25.75 21.28 -0.85
N THR A 57 26.53 20.37 -1.44
CA THR A 57 26.20 18.93 -1.50
C THR A 57 26.32 18.27 -0.14
N THR A 58 27.27 18.72 0.68
CA THR A 58 27.50 18.18 2.03
C THR A 58 26.37 18.51 2.99
N TRP A 59 25.85 19.74 2.94
CA TRP A 59 24.69 20.13 3.73
C TRP A 59 23.44 19.35 3.37
N LEU A 60 23.25 19.08 2.07
CA LEU A 60 22.17 18.20 1.61
C LEU A 60 22.31 16.80 2.24
N ILE A 61 23.52 16.21 2.17
CA ILE A 61 23.79 14.87 2.74
C ILE A 61 23.53 14.86 4.26
N VAL A 62 23.94 15.90 4.98
CA VAL A 62 23.70 16.01 6.44
C VAL A 62 22.20 16.14 6.75
N GLU A 63 21.44 16.93 5.99
CA GLU A 63 19.97 17.04 6.14
C GLU A 63 19.27 15.69 5.87
N TRP A 64 19.70 14.97 4.83
CA TRP A 64 19.15 13.65 4.47
C TRP A 64 19.49 12.57 5.50
N ILE A 65 20.72 12.56 6.02
CA ILE A 65 21.10 11.65 7.11
C ILE A 65 20.31 11.99 8.37
N GLY A 66 20.08 13.26 8.67
CA GLY A 66 19.22 13.69 9.78
C GLY A 66 17.78 13.18 9.64
N LEU A 67 17.19 13.30 8.46
CA LEU A 67 15.83 12.80 8.15
C LEU A 67 15.73 11.27 8.19
N LEU A 68 16.76 10.55 7.76
CA LEU A 68 16.80 9.09 7.81
C LEU A 68 17.06 8.53 9.22
N LEU A 69 17.75 9.29 10.07
CA LEU A 69 18.02 8.90 11.46
C LEU A 69 16.91 9.31 12.44
N LEU A 70 16.01 10.21 12.05
CA LEU A 70 14.84 10.62 12.84
C LEU A 70 14.03 9.41 13.36
N PRO A 71 13.64 8.41 12.55
CA PRO A 71 12.94 7.23 13.04
C PRO A 71 13.71 6.45 14.11
N LEU A 72 15.04 6.38 13.99
CA LEU A 72 15.92 5.68 14.95
C LEU A 72 16.04 6.45 16.27
N LEU A 73 16.03 7.77 16.23
CA LEU A 73 16.14 8.63 17.41
C LEU A 73 14.84 8.72 18.23
N PHE A 74 13.67 8.50 17.60
CA PHE A 74 12.37 8.64 18.27
C PHE A 74 11.72 7.29 18.67
N GLY A 75 12.36 6.16 18.37
CA GLY A 75 11.93 4.81 18.78
C GLY A 75 10.48 4.46 18.37
N GLU A 76 9.89 3.45 19.03
CA GLU A 76 8.51 2.99 18.73
C GLU A 76 7.43 4.07 18.88
N LYS A 77 7.70 5.15 19.62
CA LYS A 77 6.77 6.28 19.78
C LYS A 77 6.83 7.27 18.60
N GLY A 78 7.98 7.41 17.93
CA GLY A 78 8.10 8.17 16.68
C GLY A 78 7.43 7.47 15.49
N ALA A 79 7.47 6.13 15.47
CA ALA A 79 6.85 5.32 14.43
C ALA A 79 5.31 5.43 14.39
N ARG A 80 4.65 5.84 15.49
CA ARG A 80 3.19 6.05 15.51
C ARG A 80 2.74 7.42 14.99
N VAL A 81 3.65 8.41 14.96
CA VAL A 81 3.34 9.76 14.44
C VAL A 81 3.37 9.78 12.90
N PHE A 82 4.07 8.84 12.27
CA PHE A 82 4.06 8.65 10.83
C PHE A 82 3.14 7.48 10.48
N SER A 83 1.85 7.76 10.28
CA SER A 83 0.96 6.78 9.66
C SER A 83 1.49 6.48 8.25
N LEU A 84 1.47 5.21 7.81
CA LEU A 84 2.00 4.79 6.51
C LEU A 84 1.39 5.55 5.31
N ARG A 85 0.19 6.12 5.50
CA ARG A 85 -0.47 7.01 4.54
C ARG A 85 0.25 8.35 4.45
N ASP A 86 0.60 8.95 5.58
CA ASP A 86 1.34 10.22 5.63
C ASP A 86 2.79 10.01 5.19
N PHE A 87 3.40 8.87 5.54
CA PHE A 87 4.72 8.47 5.02
C PHE A 87 4.73 8.30 3.49
N TRP A 88 3.69 7.71 2.89
CA TRP A 88 3.58 7.61 1.43
C TRP A 88 3.35 8.97 0.78
N TRP A 89 2.53 9.83 1.40
CA TRP A 89 2.34 11.20 0.92
C TRP A 89 3.62 12.03 1.08
N ASP A 90 4.39 11.84 2.14
CA ASP A 90 5.68 12.48 2.38
C ASP A 90 6.73 11.95 1.40
N ILE A 91 6.75 10.65 1.09
CA ILE A 91 7.61 10.09 0.03
C ILE A 91 7.21 10.68 -1.33
N VAL A 92 5.93 10.67 -1.69
CA VAL A 92 5.46 11.17 -2.98
C VAL A 92 5.72 12.66 -3.10
N THR A 93 5.41 13.45 -2.07
CA THR A 93 5.71 14.90 -2.06
C THR A 93 7.21 15.17 -1.99
N SER A 94 8.01 14.32 -1.34
CA SER A 94 9.48 14.41 -1.37
C SER A 94 10.03 14.10 -2.75
N PHE A 95 9.56 13.05 -3.44
CA PHE A 95 9.95 12.73 -4.82
C PHE A 95 9.49 13.81 -5.80
N VAL A 96 8.31 14.40 -5.59
CA VAL A 96 7.80 15.53 -6.39
C VAL A 96 8.63 16.78 -6.14
N GLY A 97 8.92 17.11 -4.87
CA GLY A 97 9.81 18.21 -4.50
C GLY A 97 11.21 18.03 -5.08
N LEU A 98 11.76 16.82 -4.99
CA LEU A 98 13.05 16.44 -5.59
C LEU A 98 13.05 16.59 -7.11
N SER A 99 11.97 16.20 -7.78
CA SER A 99 11.85 16.29 -9.24
C SER A 99 11.72 17.74 -9.71
N ILE A 100 11.00 18.58 -8.95
CA ILE A 100 10.86 20.02 -9.23
C ILE A 100 12.19 20.74 -9.00
N ILE A 101 12.86 20.48 -7.86
CA ILE A 101 14.16 21.08 -7.55
C ILE A 101 15.19 20.66 -8.59
N ALA A 102 15.30 19.36 -8.90
CA ALA A 102 16.21 18.87 -9.93
C ALA A 102 15.90 19.48 -11.32
N GLY A 103 14.62 19.60 -11.68
CA GLY A 103 14.18 20.25 -12.92
C GLY A 103 14.57 21.72 -12.99
N LEU A 104 14.37 22.48 -11.91
CA LEU A 104 14.73 23.91 -11.82
C LEU A 104 16.25 24.12 -11.82
N THR A 105 17.01 23.29 -11.10
CA THR A 105 18.48 23.33 -11.10
C THR A 105 19.03 23.01 -12.49
N LEU A 106 18.49 21.99 -13.17
CA LEU A 106 18.88 21.65 -14.54
C LEU A 106 18.48 22.73 -15.55
N TYR A 107 17.34 23.41 -15.36
CA TYR A 107 16.92 24.54 -16.19
C TYR A 107 17.88 25.73 -16.06
N GLY A 108 18.32 26.05 -14.83
CA GLY A 108 19.35 27.07 -14.58
C GLY A 108 20.67 26.74 -15.31
N TYR A 109 21.09 25.47 -15.25
CA TYR A 109 22.31 24.99 -15.91
C TYR A 109 22.21 25.01 -17.45
N ALA A 110 21.05 24.68 -18.01
CA ALA A 110 20.80 24.70 -19.44
C ALA A 110 20.80 26.12 -20.02
N LYS A 111 20.29 27.11 -19.28
CA LYS A 111 20.33 28.52 -19.68
C LYS A 111 21.76 29.06 -19.80
N GLN A 112 22.70 28.48 -19.07
CA GLN A 112 24.10 28.89 -19.03
C GLN A 112 24.97 28.20 -20.10
N SER A 113 24.57 27.02 -20.61
CA SER A 113 25.40 26.16 -21.46
C SER A 113 24.92 25.99 -22.91
N GLY A 114 23.76 26.54 -23.28
CA GLY A 114 23.30 26.63 -24.67
C GLY A 114 22.89 25.30 -25.34
N SER A 115 23.02 24.16 -24.65
CA SER A 115 22.56 22.85 -25.13
C SER A 115 21.90 22.07 -23.99
N LEU A 116 20.82 21.34 -24.29
CA LEU A 116 20.05 20.60 -23.29
C LEU A 116 20.70 19.22 -23.03
N PRO A 117 21.28 18.98 -21.84
CA PRO A 117 21.96 17.72 -21.57
C PRO A 117 20.98 16.53 -21.55
N PHE A 118 21.48 15.30 -21.76
CA PHE A 118 20.72 14.05 -21.62
C PHE A 118 19.84 13.99 -20.34
N ARG A 119 20.32 14.59 -19.26
CA ARG A 119 19.62 14.71 -17.96
C ARG A 119 18.32 15.51 -18.04
N TYR A 120 18.20 16.47 -18.96
CA TYR A 120 16.96 17.21 -19.20
C TYR A 120 15.90 16.35 -19.90
N LYS A 121 16.31 15.41 -20.76
CA LYS A 121 15.38 14.44 -21.39
C LYS A 121 14.80 13.50 -20.33
N LEU A 122 15.61 13.05 -19.37
CA LEU A 122 15.16 12.28 -18.21
C LEU A 122 14.19 13.07 -17.32
N ALA A 123 14.48 14.34 -17.04
CA ALA A 123 13.58 15.20 -16.28
C ALA A 123 12.21 15.38 -16.98
N LYS A 124 12.20 15.54 -18.31
CA LYS A 124 10.96 15.56 -19.11
C LYS A 124 10.17 14.26 -19.01
N ILE A 125 10.82 13.10 -19.05
CA ILE A 125 10.15 11.80 -18.88
C ILE A 125 9.52 11.70 -17.48
N GLY A 126 10.25 12.12 -16.44
CA GLY A 126 9.71 12.17 -15.06
C GLY A 126 8.48 13.08 -14.94
N LEU A 127 8.51 14.25 -15.59
CA LEU A 127 7.37 15.18 -15.64
C LEU A 127 6.15 14.57 -16.35
N TRP A 128 6.36 13.82 -17.44
CA TRP A 128 5.27 13.13 -18.16
C TRP A 128 4.67 11.98 -17.36
N ILE A 129 5.50 11.17 -16.69
CA ILE A 129 5.02 10.12 -15.79
C ILE A 129 4.19 10.75 -14.65
N TYR A 130 4.64 11.87 -14.09
CA TYR A 130 3.87 12.62 -13.09
C TYR A 130 2.53 13.10 -13.63
N ALA A 131 2.50 13.71 -14.82
CA ALA A 131 1.26 14.16 -15.44
C ALA A 131 0.27 13.00 -15.66
N ILE A 132 0.74 11.83 -16.09
CA ILE A 132 -0.07 10.61 -16.26
C ILE A 132 -0.61 10.14 -14.90
N VAL A 133 0.22 10.05 -13.87
CA VAL A 133 -0.22 9.64 -12.52
C VAL A 133 -1.21 10.65 -11.93
N ALA A 134 -0.95 11.94 -12.08
CA ALA A 134 -1.85 13.01 -11.63
C ALA A 134 -3.20 12.94 -12.36
N VAL A 135 -3.20 12.70 -13.68
CA VAL A 135 -4.43 12.46 -14.45
C VAL A 135 -5.14 11.20 -13.94
N LEU A 136 -4.44 10.09 -13.74
CA LEU A 136 -5.05 8.85 -13.22
C LEU A 136 -5.61 9.00 -11.79
N VAL A 137 -5.07 9.91 -10.99
CA VAL A 137 -5.55 10.20 -9.63
C VAL A 137 -6.69 11.22 -9.64
N VAL A 138 -6.59 12.28 -10.44
CA VAL A 138 -7.61 13.35 -10.56
C VAL A 138 -8.85 12.87 -11.32
N PHE A 139 -8.67 12.10 -12.40
CA PHE A 139 -9.78 11.47 -13.13
C PHE A 139 -10.28 10.18 -12.46
N LYS A 140 -9.74 9.83 -11.30
CA LYS A 140 -10.38 8.92 -10.32
C LYS A 140 -11.31 9.66 -9.34
N GLY A 141 -11.79 10.86 -9.67
CA GLY A 141 -13.00 11.43 -9.09
C GLY A 141 -14.25 10.61 -9.45
N PRO A 142 -15.28 10.62 -8.60
CA PRO A 142 -15.87 9.42 -8.02
C PRO A 142 -16.54 8.53 -9.08
N ILE A 143 -15.88 7.46 -9.50
CA ILE A 143 -16.62 6.24 -9.75
C ILE A 143 -16.95 5.72 -8.36
N SER A 144 -18.21 5.89 -7.95
CA SER A 144 -18.78 5.30 -6.75
C SER A 144 -18.64 3.77 -6.78
N TYR A 145 -17.46 3.29 -6.41
CA TYR A 145 -17.33 2.01 -5.72
C TYR A 145 -17.22 2.37 -4.25
N GLY A 146 -18.31 2.11 -3.51
CA GLY A 146 -18.37 2.26 -2.07
C GLY A 146 -17.35 1.34 -1.42
N ILE A 147 -16.13 1.85 -1.22
CA ILE A 147 -15.19 1.29 -0.26
C ILE A 147 -15.57 1.91 1.07
N ASN A 148 -16.44 1.22 1.78
CA ASN A 148 -16.72 1.48 3.18
C ASN A 148 -15.40 1.27 3.94
N THR A 149 -14.86 2.33 4.53
CA THR A 149 -13.58 2.37 5.26
C THR A 149 -13.69 1.72 6.64
N GLY A 150 -14.06 0.43 6.66
CA GLY A 150 -14.14 -0.43 7.84
C GLY A 150 -13.35 -1.72 7.65
N GLY A 151 -12.12 -1.65 7.15
CA GLY A 151 -11.28 -2.82 6.93
C GLY A 151 -9.86 -2.41 6.58
N GLY A 152 -8.95 -2.52 7.54
CA GLY A 152 -7.65 -1.89 7.53
C GLY A 152 -6.65 -2.39 6.48
N ILE A 153 -5.75 -1.49 6.12
CA ILE A 153 -4.53 -1.65 5.28
C ILE A 153 -3.66 -2.86 5.69
N GLY A 154 -3.84 -3.43 6.89
CA GLY A 154 -3.20 -4.67 7.32
C GLY A 154 -3.45 -5.87 6.40
N ALA A 155 -4.66 -6.01 5.82
CA ALA A 155 -4.99 -7.11 4.92
C ALA A 155 -4.25 -7.04 3.57
N VAL A 156 -3.85 -5.84 3.14
CA VAL A 156 -3.09 -5.63 1.90
C VAL A 156 -1.60 -5.90 2.12
N ILE A 157 -1.06 -5.58 3.30
CA ILE A 157 0.34 -5.85 3.66
C ILE A 157 0.60 -7.37 3.79
N ASP A 158 -0.36 -8.13 4.34
CA ASP A 158 -0.28 -9.59 4.40
C ASP A 158 -0.29 -10.24 3.00
N ARG A 159 -1.00 -9.63 2.03
CA ARG A 159 -1.05 -10.08 0.63
C ARG A 159 0.27 -9.87 -0.12
N VAL A 160 0.99 -8.78 0.16
CA VAL A 160 2.27 -8.47 -0.48
C VAL A 160 3.42 -9.32 0.09
N LYS A 161 3.36 -9.69 1.38
CA LYS A 161 4.33 -10.62 1.98
C LYS A 161 4.15 -12.07 1.55
N GLY A 162 2.96 -12.47 1.08
CA GLY A 162 2.68 -13.81 0.54
C GLY A 162 3.04 -14.01 -0.94
N GLY A 163 3.54 -12.98 -1.62
CA GLY A 163 3.81 -12.97 -3.05
C GLY A 163 5.20 -13.50 -3.45
N ALA A 164 5.61 -14.64 -2.92
CA ALA A 164 6.69 -15.45 -3.48
C ALA A 164 6.18 -16.90 -3.54
N SER A 165 5.73 -17.31 -4.73
CA SER A 165 5.10 -18.60 -4.96
C SER A 165 6.06 -19.76 -4.65
N THR A 166 5.80 -20.48 -3.56
CA THR A 166 5.95 -21.94 -3.48
C THR A 166 5.04 -22.45 -2.35
N SER A 167 3.97 -23.16 -2.75
CA SER A 167 3.09 -23.99 -1.91
C SER A 167 2.56 -23.41 -0.59
N LEU A 168 1.87 -22.26 -0.62
CA LEU A 168 1.05 -21.83 0.52
C LEU A 168 -0.14 -22.79 0.68
N SER A 169 0.05 -23.76 1.58
CA SER A 169 -0.89 -24.73 2.16
C SER A 169 -2.25 -24.86 1.47
N ALA A 170 -2.52 -26.04 0.92
CA ALA A 170 -3.87 -26.51 0.55
C ALA A 170 -4.85 -26.61 1.76
N TYR A 171 -4.52 -25.98 2.89
CA TYR A 171 -5.17 -25.99 4.19
C TYR A 171 -5.12 -24.58 4.78
N GLY A 172 -5.82 -23.63 4.16
CA GLY A 172 -6.07 -22.36 4.83
C GLY A 172 -6.69 -22.65 6.21
N GLY A 173 -6.08 -22.15 7.29
CA GLY A 173 -6.61 -22.34 8.63
C GLY A 173 -8.02 -21.76 8.73
N LYS A 174 -8.82 -22.23 9.71
CA LYS A 174 -10.24 -21.80 9.91
C LYS A 174 -10.43 -20.28 9.86
N THR A 175 -9.44 -19.53 10.34
CA THR A 175 -9.43 -18.06 10.38
C THR A 175 -9.29 -17.40 9.00
N THR A 176 -8.69 -18.08 8.01
CA THR A 176 -8.50 -17.55 6.66
C THR A 176 -9.82 -17.56 5.89
N TYR A 177 -10.51 -18.69 5.82
CA TYR A 177 -11.80 -18.77 5.10
C TYR A 177 -12.88 -17.92 5.76
N GLN A 178 -12.91 -17.85 7.09
CA GLN A 178 -13.82 -16.94 7.79
C GLN A 178 -13.60 -15.49 7.37
N ARG A 179 -12.33 -15.04 7.27
CA ARG A 179 -12.00 -13.69 6.82
C ARG A 179 -12.43 -13.48 5.37
N GLU A 180 -12.12 -14.41 4.48
CA GLU A 180 -12.50 -14.32 3.06
C GLU A 180 -14.01 -14.24 2.86
N VAL A 181 -14.77 -15.06 3.59
CA VAL A 181 -16.24 -15.06 3.55
C VAL A 181 -16.81 -13.74 4.09
N ASN A 182 -16.25 -13.22 5.18
CA ASN A 182 -16.63 -11.91 5.71
C ASN A 182 -16.34 -10.79 4.69
N ASP A 183 -15.10 -10.71 4.20
CA ASP A 183 -14.67 -9.68 3.26
C ASP A 183 -15.53 -9.73 1.97
N PHE A 184 -15.86 -10.93 1.50
CA PHE A 184 -16.73 -11.12 0.34
C PHE A 184 -18.14 -10.58 0.59
N TRP A 185 -18.82 -11.05 1.64
CA TRP A 185 -20.23 -10.70 1.87
C TRP A 185 -20.42 -9.23 2.29
N PHE A 186 -19.54 -8.69 3.14
CA PHE A 186 -19.58 -7.27 3.51
C PHE A 186 -19.11 -6.35 2.37
N GLY A 187 -18.31 -6.85 1.42
CA GLY A 187 -17.88 -6.13 0.22
C GLY A 187 -18.86 -6.21 -0.95
N ALA A 188 -19.88 -7.07 -0.88
CA ALA A 188 -20.78 -7.35 -2.01
C ALA A 188 -21.84 -6.27 -2.28
N GLY A 189 -21.90 -5.21 -1.46
CA GLY A 189 -22.87 -4.11 -1.63
C GLY A 189 -24.31 -4.49 -1.26
N ILE A 190 -24.49 -5.51 -0.42
CA ILE A 190 -25.80 -5.92 0.11
C ILE A 190 -26.04 -5.33 1.51
N PRO A 191 -27.29 -5.30 2.02
CA PRO A 191 -27.57 -4.84 3.38
C PRO A 191 -26.69 -5.56 4.42
N HIS A 192 -26.22 -4.83 5.43
CA HIS A 192 -25.30 -5.36 6.44
C HIS A 192 -25.87 -6.58 7.17
N GLU A 193 -27.15 -6.52 7.54
CA GLU A 193 -27.90 -7.65 8.12
C GLU A 193 -27.95 -8.88 7.20
N HIS A 194 -28.03 -8.68 5.88
CA HIS A 194 -28.03 -9.78 4.93
C HIS A 194 -26.65 -10.39 4.77
N ALA A 195 -25.59 -9.58 4.77
CA ALA A 195 -24.21 -10.05 4.78
C ALA A 195 -23.91 -10.88 6.03
N GLU A 196 -24.30 -10.39 7.21
CA GLU A 196 -24.16 -11.13 8.47
C GLU A 196 -24.93 -12.47 8.42
N LYS A 197 -26.17 -12.45 7.92
CA LYS A 197 -26.98 -13.68 7.75
C LYS A 197 -26.31 -14.68 6.81
N MET A 198 -25.71 -14.24 5.71
CA MET A 198 -24.95 -15.12 4.80
C MET A 198 -23.70 -15.71 5.44
N VAL A 199 -22.95 -14.92 6.23
CA VAL A 199 -21.81 -15.43 7.01
C VAL A 199 -22.27 -16.52 8.00
N ASN A 200 -23.39 -16.30 8.67
CA ASN A 200 -23.96 -17.26 9.61
C ASN A 200 -24.45 -18.55 8.92
N ILE A 201 -25.02 -18.44 7.72
CA ILE A 201 -25.37 -19.61 6.89
C ILE A 201 -24.12 -20.45 6.61
N VAL A 202 -23.02 -19.86 6.14
CA VAL A 202 -21.77 -20.60 5.86
C VAL A 202 -21.24 -21.30 7.12
N LYS A 203 -21.25 -20.59 8.25
CA LYS A 203 -20.82 -21.14 9.54
C LYS A 203 -21.66 -22.35 9.93
N PHE A 204 -22.98 -22.28 9.75
CA PHE A 204 -23.91 -23.36 10.09
C PHE A 204 -23.77 -24.56 9.14
N GLU A 205 -23.72 -24.32 7.84
CA GLU A 205 -23.73 -25.36 6.81
C GLU A 205 -22.45 -26.20 6.80
N THR A 206 -21.29 -25.61 7.11
CA THR A 206 -20.00 -26.30 7.05
C THR A 206 -19.35 -26.55 8.42
N ALA A 207 -20.01 -26.10 9.49
CA ALA A 207 -19.51 -26.17 10.87
C ALA A 207 -18.02 -25.79 10.94
N ASP A 208 -17.69 -24.56 10.49
CA ASP A 208 -16.38 -23.87 10.55
C ASP A 208 -15.79 -23.39 9.20
N PHE A 209 -16.61 -22.83 8.29
CA PHE A 209 -16.12 -22.20 7.05
C PHE A 209 -15.23 -23.15 6.21
N ARG A 210 -15.61 -24.43 6.12
CA ARG A 210 -14.80 -25.46 5.45
C ARG A 210 -15.12 -25.56 3.97
N GLN A 211 -14.15 -25.25 3.12
CA GLN A 211 -14.23 -25.53 1.69
C GLN A 211 -13.69 -26.93 1.32
N PHE A 212 -12.64 -27.38 1.99
CA PHE A 212 -11.96 -28.65 1.73
C PHE A 212 -11.92 -29.52 2.99
N LYS A 213 -11.86 -30.83 2.79
CA LYS A 213 -11.59 -31.84 3.81
C LYS A 213 -10.09 -31.89 4.11
N ASP A 214 -9.74 -32.67 5.12
CA ASP A 214 -8.34 -32.86 5.53
C ASP A 214 -7.50 -33.64 4.52
N ASP A 215 -8.07 -34.10 3.39
CA ASP A 215 -7.37 -34.75 2.27
C ASP A 215 -7.29 -33.84 1.02
N GLY A 216 -7.74 -32.58 1.13
CA GLY A 216 -7.84 -31.63 0.03
C GLY A 216 -9.04 -31.86 -0.92
N ALA A 217 -9.86 -32.88 -0.69
CA ALA A 217 -11.11 -33.04 -1.43
C ALA A 217 -12.10 -31.93 -1.03
N VAL A 218 -12.97 -31.52 -1.95
CA VAL A 218 -14.01 -30.52 -1.65
C VAL A 218 -14.91 -31.06 -0.55
N PHE A 219 -15.22 -30.21 0.42
CA PHE A 219 -16.14 -30.51 1.49
C PHE A 219 -17.54 -30.75 0.90
N GLN A 220 -18.11 -31.91 1.23
CA GLN A 220 -19.41 -32.37 0.76
C GLN A 220 -20.35 -32.52 1.95
N GLY A 221 -21.64 -32.30 1.72
CA GLY A 221 -22.67 -32.48 2.72
C GLY A 221 -22.71 -33.89 3.28
N LEU A 222 -23.04 -34.01 4.57
CA LEU A 222 -23.15 -35.29 5.25
C LEU A 222 -24.37 -36.09 4.77
N ILE A 223 -25.48 -35.39 4.45
CA ILE A 223 -26.75 -36.01 4.04
C ILE A 223 -26.80 -36.18 2.52
N ASP A 224 -26.52 -35.11 1.76
CA ASP A 224 -26.44 -35.17 0.30
C ASP A 224 -25.00 -34.83 -0.14
N PRO A 225 -24.26 -35.78 -0.73
CA PRO A 225 -22.89 -35.53 -1.20
C PRO A 225 -22.84 -34.55 -2.40
N ASP A 226 -23.98 -34.20 -2.99
CA ASP A 226 -24.07 -33.15 -4.02
C ASP A 226 -24.09 -31.73 -3.43
N ASP A 227 -24.28 -31.57 -2.12
CA ASP A 227 -24.09 -30.27 -1.44
C ASP A 227 -22.58 -30.00 -1.30
N ILE A 228 -22.07 -28.96 -1.97
CA ILE A 228 -20.62 -28.73 -2.08
C ILE A 228 -20.15 -27.36 -1.56
N GLY A 229 -18.98 -27.39 -0.90
CA GLY A 229 -18.21 -26.20 -0.51
C GLY A 229 -18.82 -25.35 0.60
N LEU A 230 -18.36 -24.11 0.72
CA LEU A 230 -18.70 -23.16 1.80
C LEU A 230 -20.21 -22.96 2.01
N HIS A 231 -20.98 -22.87 0.93
CA HIS A 231 -22.43 -22.62 1.00
C HIS A 231 -23.27 -23.88 0.82
N GLN A 232 -22.64 -25.06 0.78
CA GLN A 232 -23.30 -26.35 0.60
C GLN A 232 -24.29 -26.33 -0.58
N ILE A 233 -23.88 -25.74 -1.71
CA ILE A 233 -24.75 -25.60 -2.88
C ILE A 233 -24.95 -26.99 -3.49
N ASN A 234 -26.20 -27.43 -3.59
CA ASN A 234 -26.52 -28.71 -4.23
C ASN A 234 -26.27 -28.65 -5.74
N ARG A 235 -25.20 -29.31 -6.21
CA ARG A 235 -24.81 -29.28 -7.63
C ARG A 235 -25.82 -29.99 -8.54
N ARG A 236 -26.52 -31.00 -8.05
CA ARG A 236 -27.50 -31.78 -8.85
C ARG A 236 -28.77 -30.97 -9.08
N VAL A 237 -29.28 -30.33 -8.04
CA VAL A 237 -30.48 -29.48 -8.13
C VAL A 237 -30.21 -28.19 -8.90
N ASN A 238 -29.02 -27.59 -8.71
CA ASN A 238 -28.71 -26.29 -9.27
C ASN A 238 -27.86 -26.33 -10.55
N ALA A 239 -27.54 -27.51 -11.10
CA ALA A 239 -26.62 -27.68 -12.23
C ALA A 239 -26.93 -26.73 -13.40
N GLU A 240 -28.19 -26.73 -13.86
CA GLU A 240 -28.62 -25.91 -15.00
C GLU A 240 -28.52 -24.41 -14.71
N ARG A 241 -28.80 -24.00 -13.48
CA ARG A 241 -28.71 -22.60 -13.05
C ARG A 241 -27.25 -22.14 -12.97
N ILE A 242 -26.38 -22.95 -12.37
CA ILE A 242 -24.95 -22.65 -12.26
C ILE A 242 -24.30 -22.61 -13.65
N LYS A 243 -24.68 -23.53 -14.54
CA LYS A 243 -24.23 -23.55 -15.93
C LYS A 243 -24.67 -22.29 -16.70
N LYS A 244 -25.91 -21.82 -16.52
CA LYS A 244 -26.40 -20.57 -17.11
C LYS A 244 -25.63 -19.34 -16.63
N LEU A 245 -25.13 -19.37 -15.41
CA LEU A 245 -24.28 -18.31 -14.85
C LEU A 245 -22.83 -18.37 -15.37
N GLY A 246 -22.48 -19.35 -16.21
CA GLY A 246 -21.15 -19.52 -16.79
C GLY A 246 -20.15 -20.20 -15.87
N PHE A 247 -20.62 -20.86 -14.80
CA PHE A 247 -19.77 -21.60 -13.88
C PHE A 247 -19.73 -23.09 -14.24
N ASP A 248 -18.56 -23.69 -14.04
CA ASP A 248 -18.36 -25.13 -14.15
C ASP A 248 -18.80 -25.82 -12.84
N VAL A 249 -19.69 -26.79 -13.00
CA VAL A 249 -20.32 -27.58 -11.94
C VAL A 249 -19.68 -28.97 -11.81
N TRP A 250 -18.99 -29.44 -12.86
CA TRP A 250 -18.64 -30.84 -13.04
C TRP A 250 -17.14 -31.08 -12.99
N THR A 251 -16.32 -30.13 -13.44
CA THR A 251 -14.88 -30.31 -13.42
C THR A 251 -14.23 -29.63 -12.23
N LYS A 252 -13.36 -30.37 -11.53
CA LYS A 252 -12.50 -29.82 -10.48
C LYS A 252 -11.32 -28.99 -11.02
N GLN A 253 -11.10 -29.01 -12.35
CA GLN A 253 -9.93 -28.43 -13.02
C GLN A 253 -10.23 -27.15 -13.83
N GLY A 254 -11.49 -26.70 -13.91
CA GLY A 254 -11.85 -25.45 -14.60
C GLY A 254 -11.22 -24.19 -13.96
N ASP A 255 -11.28 -23.05 -14.68
CA ASP A 255 -10.78 -21.74 -14.21
C ASP A 255 -11.24 -21.50 -12.77
N GLN A 256 -10.29 -21.28 -11.85
CA GLN A 256 -10.56 -21.13 -10.42
C GLN A 256 -11.61 -20.05 -10.10
N ARG A 257 -11.83 -19.07 -11.00
CA ARG A 257 -12.84 -18.02 -10.80
C ARG A 257 -14.26 -18.47 -11.15
N TYR A 258 -14.39 -19.45 -12.05
CA TYR A 258 -15.67 -19.94 -12.57
C TYR A 258 -15.96 -21.37 -12.13
N ASN A 259 -15.23 -21.88 -11.15
CA ASN A 259 -15.36 -23.25 -10.68
C ASN A 259 -15.98 -23.28 -9.27
N ILE A 260 -17.16 -23.90 -9.14
CA ILE A 260 -17.89 -24.02 -7.85
C ILE A 260 -17.11 -24.81 -6.78
N TYR A 261 -16.12 -25.61 -7.18
CA TYR A 261 -15.25 -26.35 -6.27
C TYR A 261 -14.19 -25.47 -5.59
N THR A 262 -14.06 -24.20 -5.98
CA THR A 262 -13.19 -23.22 -5.32
C THR A 262 -13.97 -22.38 -4.30
N PRO A 263 -13.30 -21.82 -3.28
CA PRO A 263 -13.95 -20.88 -2.35
C PRO A 263 -14.61 -19.70 -3.08
N GLN A 264 -13.90 -19.08 -4.02
CA GLN A 264 -14.38 -17.89 -4.74
C GLN A 264 -15.54 -18.22 -5.67
N GLY A 265 -15.46 -19.31 -6.44
CA GLY A 265 -16.55 -19.74 -7.30
C GLY A 265 -17.80 -20.12 -6.51
N ASN A 266 -17.64 -20.80 -5.37
CA ASN A 266 -18.75 -21.14 -4.48
C ASN A 266 -19.44 -19.88 -3.93
N MET A 267 -18.67 -18.89 -3.44
CA MET A 267 -19.18 -17.59 -2.99
C MET A 267 -19.88 -16.81 -4.11
N ASN A 268 -19.30 -16.79 -5.32
CA ASN A 268 -19.88 -16.08 -6.46
C ASN A 268 -21.23 -16.68 -6.87
N VAL A 269 -21.34 -18.01 -6.93
CA VAL A 269 -22.60 -18.70 -7.22
C VAL A 269 -23.62 -18.41 -6.12
N ALA A 270 -23.23 -18.51 -4.85
CA ALA A 270 -24.10 -18.19 -3.73
C ALA A 270 -24.62 -16.75 -3.79
N PHE A 271 -23.77 -15.80 -4.19
CA PHE A 271 -24.16 -14.41 -4.38
C PHE A 271 -25.19 -14.23 -5.50
N GLN A 272 -25.04 -14.93 -6.64
CA GLN A 272 -26.06 -14.91 -7.68
C GLN A 272 -27.37 -15.51 -7.18
N PHE A 273 -27.30 -16.56 -6.37
CA PHE A 273 -28.50 -17.17 -5.81
C PHE A 273 -29.25 -16.23 -4.87
N TYR A 274 -28.50 -15.57 -4.01
CA TYR A 274 -28.99 -14.52 -3.14
C TYR A 274 -29.63 -13.38 -3.93
N LYS A 275 -29.02 -12.93 -5.03
CA LYS A 275 -29.61 -11.85 -5.84
C LYS A 275 -30.95 -12.22 -6.47
N GLU A 276 -31.15 -13.49 -6.79
CA GLU A 276 -32.37 -13.96 -7.46
C GLU A 276 -33.49 -14.29 -6.47
N ARG A 277 -33.14 -14.86 -5.30
CA ARG A 277 -34.12 -15.46 -4.37
C ARG A 277 -33.82 -15.21 -2.89
N GLU A 278 -32.91 -14.30 -2.59
CA GLU A 278 -32.42 -14.01 -1.25
C GLU A 278 -32.03 -15.30 -0.51
N PHE A 279 -32.70 -15.62 0.60
CA PHE A 279 -32.36 -16.77 1.43
C PHE A 279 -33.14 -18.04 1.11
N GLN A 280 -33.97 -18.06 0.06
CA GLN A 280 -34.82 -19.23 -0.25
C GLN A 280 -34.00 -20.50 -0.50
N ASP A 281 -32.82 -20.36 -1.12
CA ASP A 281 -31.88 -21.46 -1.36
C ASP A 281 -31.34 -22.08 -0.05
N TRP A 282 -31.41 -21.35 1.07
CA TRP A 282 -30.99 -21.79 2.40
C TRP A 282 -32.11 -21.70 3.43
N GLU A 283 -33.38 -21.76 3.02
CA GLU A 283 -34.55 -21.53 3.89
C GLU A 283 -34.54 -22.48 5.10
N ARG A 284 -34.19 -23.75 4.90
CA ARG A 284 -34.07 -24.75 5.97
C ARG A 284 -33.00 -24.37 7.00
N THR A 285 -31.93 -23.72 6.58
CA THR A 285 -30.86 -23.29 7.49
C THR A 285 -31.23 -22.00 8.19
N VAL A 286 -31.86 -21.06 7.48
CA VAL A 286 -32.44 -19.86 8.09
C VAL A 286 -33.43 -20.21 9.20
N LYS A 287 -34.37 -21.12 8.95
CA LYS A 287 -35.33 -21.60 9.95
C LYS A 287 -34.71 -22.29 11.16
N ARG A 288 -33.47 -22.79 11.05
CA ARG A 288 -32.73 -23.42 12.17
C ARG A 288 -31.91 -22.42 12.98
N MET A 289 -31.67 -21.22 12.44
CA MET A 289 -30.95 -20.15 13.13
C MET A 289 -31.89 -19.25 13.96
N GLU A 290 -33.19 -19.26 13.64
CA GLU A 290 -34.28 -18.56 14.36
C GLU A 290 -34.79 -19.40 15.53
#